data_AF-A0A3B9H9P0-F1
#
_entry.id   AF-A0A3B9H9P0-F1
#
_cell.length_a   1.000
_cell.length_b   1.000
_cell.length_c   1.000
_cell.angle_alpha   90.00
_cell.angle_beta   90.00
_cell.angle_gamma   90.00
#
_symmetry.space_group_name_H-M   'P 1'
#
loop_
_entity.id
_entity.type
_entity.pdbx_description
1 polymer ?
#
loop_
_entity_poly.entity_id
_entity_poly.type
_entity_poly.pdbx_seq_one_letter_code
_entity_poly.pdbx_strand_id
1 'polypeptide(L)'
;IATDADVDGMHIRMLLMTFFLQFFPDLVRKGHVFILQTPLFRVRNKKETRYCYTEEERVAALNQLGKNPEITRFKGLGEISPDEFKNFIGEDMRLEPVIIDHESSVEKLLEFYMGKNTPNRQEFIIKNLRVEKDMVDADQEEIQLSETE
;
A
#
# COMPACT_ATOMS: atom_id res chain seq x y z
N ILE A 1 9.12 -7.57 2.05
CA ILE A 1 8.03 -7.41 3.03
C ILE A 1 6.75 -7.24 2.24
N ALA A 2 5.83 -8.21 2.35
CA ALA A 2 4.50 -8.14 1.76
C ALA A 2 3.50 -8.01 2.91
N THR A 3 2.63 -7.02 2.83
CA THR A 3 1.58 -6.73 3.83
C THR A 3 0.34 -6.26 3.09
N ASP A 4 -0.79 -6.26 3.77
CA ASP A 4 -2.02 -5.66 3.26
C ASP A 4 -1.83 -4.16 2.99
N ALA A 5 -2.65 -3.63 2.09
CA ALA A 5 -2.63 -2.25 1.65
C ALA A 5 -3.60 -1.38 2.48
N ASP A 6 -3.63 -1.62 3.78
CA ASP A 6 -4.45 -0.94 4.77
C ASP A 6 -3.59 -0.37 5.92
N VAL A 7 -4.26 0.25 6.88
CA VAL A 7 -3.61 0.90 8.04
C VAL A 7 -2.84 -0.09 8.91
N ASP A 8 -3.37 -1.31 9.07
CA ASP A 8 -2.76 -2.36 9.88
C ASP A 8 -1.55 -2.97 9.18
N GLY A 9 -1.63 -3.17 7.87
CA GLY A 9 -0.52 -3.58 7.02
C GLY A 9 0.62 -2.56 7.03
N MET A 10 0.32 -1.25 7.00
CA MET A 10 1.31 -0.21 7.20
C MET A 10 1.98 -0.31 8.58
N HIS A 11 1.21 -0.58 9.64
CA HIS A 11 1.77 -0.73 10.98
C HIS A 11 2.70 -1.95 11.09
N ILE A 12 2.29 -3.10 10.56
CA ILE A 12 3.13 -4.32 10.49
C ILE A 12 4.40 -4.05 9.70
N ARG A 13 4.29 -3.33 8.57
CA ARG A 13 5.44 -2.93 7.74
C ARG A 13 6.44 -2.12 8.56
N MET A 14 5.98 -1.13 9.33
CA MET A 14 6.83 -0.31 10.20
C MET A 14 7.52 -1.12 11.31
N LEU A 15 6.83 -2.09 11.91
CA LEU A 15 7.42 -2.99 12.92
C LEU A 15 8.51 -3.87 12.32
N LEU A 16 8.27 -4.46 11.14
CA LEU A 16 9.26 -5.28 10.45
C LEU A 16 10.46 -4.45 9.97
N MET A 17 10.21 -3.25 9.44
CA MET A 17 11.28 -2.32 9.08
C MET A 17 12.15 -1.97 10.29
N THR A 18 11.53 -1.68 11.43
CA THR A 18 12.22 -1.42 12.70
C THR A 18 13.09 -2.61 13.10
N PHE A 19 12.55 -3.82 13.03
CA PHE A 19 13.30 -5.04 13.31
C PHE A 19 14.54 -5.18 12.42
N PHE A 20 14.40 -4.99 11.10
CA PHE A 20 15.55 -5.05 10.19
C PHE A 20 16.55 -3.92 10.44
N LEU A 21 16.09 -2.71 10.72
CA LEU A 21 16.96 -1.57 11.04
C LEU A 21 17.75 -1.76 12.33
N GLN A 22 17.14 -2.37 13.34
CA GLN A 22 17.75 -2.56 14.65
C GLN A 22 18.71 -3.76 14.68
N PHE A 23 18.29 -4.91 14.14
CA PHE A 23 19.04 -6.16 14.28
C PHE A 23 19.88 -6.50 13.05
N PHE A 24 19.49 -6.00 11.87
CA PHE A 24 20.14 -6.32 10.59
C PHE A 24 20.33 -5.09 9.68
N PRO A 25 20.90 -3.97 10.18
CA PRO A 25 21.00 -2.73 9.42
C PRO A 25 21.79 -2.91 8.10
N ASP A 26 22.75 -3.82 8.07
CA ASP A 26 23.55 -4.09 6.88
C ASP A 26 22.75 -4.72 5.74
N LEU A 27 21.67 -5.46 6.01
CA LEU A 27 20.77 -5.95 4.96
C LEU A 27 20.05 -4.79 4.28
N VAL A 28 19.61 -3.82 5.08
CA VAL A 28 18.92 -2.64 4.56
C VAL A 28 19.92 -1.75 3.78
N ARG A 29 21.11 -1.49 4.34
CA ARG A 29 22.16 -0.69 3.66
C ARG A 29 22.62 -1.28 2.34
N LYS A 30 22.67 -2.61 2.23
CA LYS A 30 23.03 -3.31 0.98
C LYS A 30 21.87 -3.41 -0.02
N GLY A 31 20.70 -2.86 0.31
CA GLY A 31 19.53 -2.86 -0.57
C GLY A 31 18.90 -4.25 -0.73
N HIS A 32 18.91 -5.08 0.30
CA HIS A 32 18.29 -6.41 0.28
C HIS A 32 16.86 -6.44 0.82
N VAL A 33 16.38 -5.32 1.38
CA VAL A 33 15.02 -5.21 1.94
C VAL A 33 14.15 -4.40 1.00
N PHE A 34 13.05 -5.02 0.57
CA PHE A 34 12.08 -4.44 -0.35
C PHE A 34 10.68 -4.53 0.24
N ILE A 35 9.82 -3.59 -0.13
CA ILE A 35 8.38 -3.66 0.09
C ILE A 35 7.74 -4.13 -1.21
N LEU A 36 6.94 -5.19 -1.14
CA LEU A 36 6.14 -5.64 -2.27
C LEU A 36 4.90 -4.75 -2.34
N GLN A 37 4.72 -4.07 -3.46
CA GLN A 37 3.48 -3.37 -3.74
C GLN A 37 2.44 -4.38 -4.21
N THR A 38 1.22 -4.22 -3.74
CA THR A 38 0.09 -5.09 -4.03
C THR A 38 -1.00 -4.27 -4.73
N PRO A 39 -1.73 -4.84 -5.68
CA PRO A 39 -2.75 -4.08 -6.39
C PRO A 39 -3.90 -3.70 -5.45
N LEU A 40 -4.41 -2.49 -5.61
CA LEU A 40 -5.58 -1.98 -4.89
C LEU A 40 -6.88 -2.31 -5.61
N PHE A 41 -6.82 -2.40 -6.95
CA PHE A 41 -7.99 -2.67 -7.78
C PHE A 41 -7.68 -3.69 -8.87
N ARG A 42 -8.71 -4.41 -9.27
CA ARG A 42 -8.76 -5.20 -10.49
C ARG A 42 -9.88 -4.67 -11.37
N VAL A 43 -9.54 -4.29 -12.59
CA VAL A 43 -10.50 -3.83 -13.61
C VAL A 43 -10.50 -4.85 -14.73
N ARG A 44 -11.65 -5.47 -15.02
CA ARG A 44 -11.73 -6.55 -16.02
C ARG A 44 -12.94 -6.43 -16.93
N ASN A 45 -12.80 -6.92 -18.16
CA ASN A 45 -13.92 -7.20 -19.05
C ASN A 45 -13.82 -8.66 -19.55
N LYS A 46 -14.63 -9.04 -20.54
CA LYS A 46 -14.63 -10.41 -21.09
C LYS A 46 -13.31 -10.82 -21.77
N LYS A 47 -12.45 -9.87 -22.13
CA LYS A 47 -11.24 -10.10 -22.92
C LYS A 47 -9.95 -9.84 -22.14
N GLU A 48 -9.95 -8.89 -21.21
CA GLU A 48 -8.75 -8.39 -20.56
C GLU A 48 -8.99 -8.13 -19.06
N THR A 49 -7.95 -8.34 -18.26
CA THR A 49 -7.91 -8.05 -16.81
C THR A 49 -6.68 -7.19 -16.53
N ARG A 50 -6.88 -6.06 -15.84
CA ARG A 50 -5.81 -5.14 -15.44
C ARG A 50 -5.80 -4.97 -13.92
N TYR A 51 -4.61 -5.06 -13.34
CA TYR A 51 -4.36 -4.80 -11.92
C TYR A 51 -3.82 -3.38 -11.76
N CYS A 52 -4.45 -2.61 -10.89
CA CYS A 52 -4.15 -1.20 -10.67
C CYS A 52 -3.68 -1.00 -9.22
N TYR A 53 -2.60 -0.25 -9.05
CA TYR A 53 -1.92 0.02 -7.78
C TYR A 53 -2.20 1.43 -7.28
N THR A 54 -2.76 2.29 -8.13
CA THR A 54 -3.21 3.64 -7.77
C THR A 54 -4.60 3.91 -8.32
N GLU A 55 -5.23 4.97 -7.81
CA GLU A 55 -6.54 5.43 -8.29
C GLU A 55 -6.45 5.93 -9.74
N GLU A 56 -5.35 6.59 -10.09
CA GLU A 56 -5.12 7.07 -11.47
C GLU A 56 -5.01 5.91 -12.45
N GLU A 57 -4.34 4.82 -12.05
CA GLU A 57 -4.28 3.59 -12.85
C GLU A 57 -5.66 2.96 -13.01
N ARG A 58 -6.50 2.96 -11.97
CA ARG A 58 -7.89 2.48 -12.04
C ARG A 58 -8.69 3.29 -13.07
N VAL A 59 -8.66 4.62 -12.98
CA VAL A 59 -9.39 5.51 -13.92
C VAL A 59 -8.89 5.32 -15.35
N ALA A 60 -7.57 5.22 -15.55
CA ALA A 60 -6.99 4.95 -16.85
C ALA A 60 -7.44 3.60 -17.42
N ALA A 61 -7.46 2.54 -16.59
CA ALA A 61 -7.95 1.23 -16.99
C ALA A 61 -9.43 1.28 -17.39
N LEU A 62 -10.29 1.95 -16.63
CA LEU A 62 -11.71 2.10 -16.97
C LEU A 62 -11.91 2.74 -18.35
N ASN A 63 -11.20 3.82 -18.63
CA ASN A 63 -11.26 4.51 -19.92
C ASN A 63 -10.80 3.64 -21.08
N GLN A 64 -9.83 2.74 -20.85
CA GLN A 64 -9.30 1.85 -21.88
C GLN A 64 -10.14 0.59 -22.12
N LEU A 65 -10.76 0.00 -21.08
CA LEU A 65 -11.53 -1.24 -21.22
C LEU A 65 -12.91 -1.04 -21.86
N GLY A 66 -13.37 0.21 -22.00
CA GLY A 66 -14.59 0.56 -22.73
C GLY A 66 -15.87 0.26 -21.96
N LYS A 67 -16.87 -0.35 -22.60
CA LYS A 67 -18.20 -0.53 -22.00
C LYS A 67 -18.22 -1.59 -20.89
N ASN A 68 -18.72 -1.19 -19.72
CA ASN A 68 -19.07 -1.99 -18.54
C ASN A 68 -17.96 -2.94 -18.03
N PRO A 69 -16.76 -2.43 -17.70
CA PRO A 69 -15.76 -3.20 -16.98
C PRO A 69 -16.22 -3.46 -15.53
N GLU A 70 -15.96 -4.66 -15.03
CA GLU A 70 -16.12 -5.03 -13.63
C GLU A 70 -14.93 -4.51 -12.83
N ILE A 71 -15.20 -3.90 -11.68
CA ILE A 71 -14.18 -3.38 -10.76
C ILE A 71 -14.25 -4.16 -9.45
N THR A 72 -13.12 -4.70 -9.02
CA THR A 72 -12.95 -5.27 -7.68
C THR A 72 -11.91 -4.44 -6.94
N ARG A 73 -12.22 -3.97 -5.73
CA ARG A 73 -11.23 -3.37 -4.81
C ARG A 73 -10.74 -4.46 -3.86
N PHE A 74 -9.43 -4.58 -3.71
CA PHE A 74 -8.81 -5.47 -2.73
C PHE A 74 -8.61 -4.70 -1.43
N LYS A 75 -9.20 -5.17 -0.32
CA LYS A 75 -8.96 -4.58 1.00
C LYS A 75 -7.73 -5.17 1.71
N GLY A 76 -7.38 -6.40 1.36
CA GLY A 76 -6.23 -7.11 1.92
C GLY A 76 -5.79 -8.26 1.03
N LEU A 77 -4.62 -8.82 1.33
CA LEU A 77 -4.04 -9.91 0.54
C LEU A 77 -4.90 -11.18 0.56
N GLY A 78 -5.68 -11.39 1.62
CA GLY A 78 -6.59 -12.53 1.75
C GLY A 78 -7.74 -12.55 0.74
N GLU A 79 -8.03 -11.43 0.08
CA GLU A 79 -9.05 -11.35 -0.98
C GLU A 79 -8.50 -11.77 -2.36
N ILE A 80 -7.18 -11.97 -2.45
CA ILE A 80 -6.50 -12.39 -3.67
C ILE A 80 -6.31 -13.91 -3.62
N SER A 81 -6.79 -14.61 -4.65
CA SER A 81 -6.62 -16.05 -4.73
C SER A 81 -5.15 -16.45 -4.90
N PRO A 82 -4.70 -17.61 -4.42
CA PRO A 82 -3.29 -18.04 -4.57
C PRO A 82 -2.81 -18.10 -6.03
N ASP A 83 -3.68 -18.53 -6.95
CA ASP A 83 -3.37 -18.59 -8.39
C ASP A 83 -3.20 -17.20 -9.00
N GLU A 84 -3.95 -16.22 -8.51
CA GLU A 84 -3.84 -14.82 -8.90
C GLU A 84 -2.59 -14.18 -8.31
N PHE A 85 -2.35 -14.38 -7.02
CA PHE A 85 -1.20 -13.82 -6.30
C PHE A 85 0.12 -14.30 -6.87
N LYS A 86 0.20 -15.56 -7.31
CA LYS A 86 1.39 -16.12 -7.97
C LYS A 86 1.84 -15.27 -9.17
N ASN A 87 0.91 -14.67 -9.90
CA ASN A 87 1.24 -13.85 -11.08
C ASN A 87 1.86 -12.50 -10.70
N PHE A 88 1.77 -12.08 -9.43
CA PHE A 88 2.43 -10.87 -8.94
C PHE A 88 3.88 -11.13 -8.51
N ILE A 89 4.28 -12.39 -8.43
CA ILE A 89 5.63 -12.81 -8.02
C ILE A 89 6.37 -13.31 -9.27
N GLY A 90 7.20 -12.44 -9.86
CA GLY A 90 7.98 -12.75 -11.05
C GLY A 90 8.92 -11.61 -11.43
N GLU A 91 9.37 -11.57 -12.68
CA GLU A 91 10.30 -10.54 -13.16
C GLU A 91 9.69 -9.12 -13.12
N ASP A 92 8.39 -9.00 -13.34
CA ASP A 92 7.64 -7.72 -13.38
C ASP A 92 7.11 -7.29 -12.00
N MET A 93 7.62 -7.85 -10.91
CA MET A 93 7.15 -7.51 -9.57
C MET A 93 7.44 -6.04 -9.22
N ARG A 94 6.43 -5.35 -8.69
CA ARG A 94 6.57 -3.96 -8.23
C ARG A 94 7.17 -3.95 -6.82
N LEU A 95 8.47 -3.75 -6.75
CA LEU A 95 9.22 -3.66 -5.50
C LEU A 95 9.66 -2.23 -5.22
N GLU A 96 9.47 -1.80 -3.98
CA GLU A 96 9.99 -0.53 -3.47
C GLU A 96 11.18 -0.81 -2.55
N PRO A 97 12.41 -0.39 -2.92
CA PRO A 97 13.58 -0.61 -2.10
C PRO A 97 13.54 0.24 -0.84
N VAL A 98 13.89 -0.36 0.30
CA VAL A 98 14.04 0.39 1.56
C VAL A 98 15.44 0.99 1.59
N ILE A 99 15.53 2.32 1.45
CA ILE A 99 16.79 3.07 1.41
C ILE A 99 16.96 3.82 2.74
N ILE A 100 18.17 3.76 3.30
CA ILE A 100 18.57 4.56 4.46
C ILE A 100 19.55 5.62 3.97
N ASP A 101 19.27 6.87 4.30
CA ASP A 101 20.20 7.96 4.06
C ASP A 101 21.39 7.87 5.04
N HIS A 102 22.60 8.11 4.53
CA HIS A 102 23.84 7.95 5.28
C HIS A 102 24.01 8.98 6.40
N GLU A 103 23.36 10.15 6.30
CA GLU A 103 23.46 11.23 7.27
C GLU A 103 22.52 11.09 8.47
N SER A 104 21.47 10.26 8.32
CA SER A 104 20.45 10.06 9.34
C SER A 104 20.83 8.95 10.31
N SER A 105 21.02 9.28 11.60
CA SER A 105 21.20 8.26 12.63
C SER A 105 19.91 7.46 12.81
N VAL A 106 19.89 6.23 12.29
CA VAL A 106 18.81 5.24 12.47
C VAL A 106 18.46 5.09 13.94
N GLU A 107 19.45 5.12 14.83
CA GLU A 107 19.27 5.02 16.29
C GLU A 107 18.36 6.13 16.82
N LYS A 108 18.58 7.39 16.41
CA LYS A 108 17.73 8.53 16.83
C LYS A 108 16.30 8.40 16.29
N LEU A 109 16.15 7.94 15.05
CA LEU A 109 14.83 7.68 14.46
C LEU A 109 14.07 6.61 15.24
N LEU A 110 14.73 5.49 15.52
CA LEU A 110 14.14 4.40 16.29
C LEU A 110 13.83 4.82 17.73
N GLU A 111 14.73 5.56 18.38
CA GLU A 111 14.50 6.09 19.72
C GLU A 111 13.26 7.01 19.75
N PHE A 112 13.09 7.88 18.75
CA PHE A 112 11.94 8.78 18.68
C PHE A 112 10.62 8.05 18.41
N TYR A 113 10.59 7.16 17.41
CA TYR A 113 9.36 6.51 16.94
C TYR A 113 8.98 5.26 17.75
N MET A 114 9.91 4.63 18.46
CA MET A 114 9.71 3.38 19.19
C MET A 114 10.11 3.46 20.68
N GLY A 115 10.66 4.58 21.14
CA GLY A 115 11.09 4.78 22.54
C GLY A 115 9.96 5.06 23.54
N LYS A 116 10.30 5.64 24.69
CA LYS A 116 9.37 5.93 25.81
C LYS A 116 8.81 7.36 25.81
N ASN A 117 9.10 8.15 24.78
CA ASN A 117 8.75 9.56 24.62
C ASN A 117 7.30 9.78 24.11
N THR A 118 6.32 9.12 24.72
CA THR A 118 4.91 9.17 24.28
C THR A 118 4.35 10.59 24.08
N PRO A 119 4.55 11.55 25.00
CA PRO A 119 4.01 12.91 24.82
C PRO A 119 4.53 13.61 23.56
N ASN A 120 5.85 13.59 23.36
CA ASN A 120 6.49 14.23 22.20
C ASN A 120 6.03 13.58 20.88
N ARG A 121 5.85 12.25 20.89
CA ARG A 121 5.36 11.53 19.70
C ARG A 121 3.92 11.88 19.37
N GLN A 122 3.08 12.02 20.39
CA GLN A 122 1.68 12.45 20.21
C GLN A 122 1.60 13.86 19.63
N GLU A 123 2.35 14.82 20.17
CA GLU A 123 2.43 16.18 19.63
C GLU A 123 2.92 16.20 18.17
N PHE A 124 3.94 15.40 17.87
CA PHE A 124 4.44 15.26 16.51
C PHE A 124 3.39 14.70 15.56
N ILE A 125 2.66 13.65 15.95
CA ILE A 125 1.58 13.07 15.13
C ILE A 125 0.50 14.12 14.89
N ILE A 126 0.03 14.81 15.93
CA ILE A 126 -1.01 15.83 15.79
C ILE A 126 -0.59 16.95 14.82
N LYS A 127 0.66 17.41 14.93
CA LYS A 127 1.19 18.49 14.07
C LYS A 127 1.30 18.07 12.60
N ASN A 128 1.55 16.79 12.32
CA ASN A 128 1.79 16.27 10.98
C ASN A 128 0.61 15.48 10.41
N LEU A 129 -0.48 15.32 11.16
CA LEU A 129 -1.66 14.58 10.73
C LEU A 129 -2.26 15.25 9.48
N ARG A 130 -2.23 14.53 8.37
CA ARG A 130 -2.96 14.90 7.16
C ARG A 130 -4.30 14.18 7.18
N VAL A 131 -5.37 14.95 7.19
CA VAL A 131 -6.73 14.40 7.10
C VAL A 131 -7.02 14.17 5.62
N GLU A 132 -6.83 12.95 5.15
CA GLU A 132 -7.42 12.51 3.89
C GLU A 132 -8.92 12.31 4.13
N LYS A 133 -9.76 13.06 3.43
CA LYS A 133 -11.19 12.76 3.38
C LYS A 133 -11.34 11.53 2.50
N ASP A 134 -11.84 10.43 3.06
CA ASP A 134 -12.29 9.30 2.28
C ASP A 134 -13.40 9.78 1.33
N MET A 135 -13.05 10.07 0.07
CA MET A 135 -14.02 10.42 -0.97
C MET A 135 -14.75 9.18 -1.52
N VAL A 136 -14.55 8.02 -0.88
CA VAL A 136 -14.90 6.71 -1.47
C VAL A 136 -16.37 6.34 -1.29
N ASP A 137 -17.08 6.96 -0.34
CA ASP A 137 -18.50 6.66 -0.10
C ASP A 137 -19.44 7.40 -1.07
N ALA A 138 -18.99 8.48 -1.72
CA ALA A 138 -19.83 9.26 -2.64
C ALA A 138 -20.06 8.54 -3.98
N ASP A 139 -19.04 7.85 -4.50
CA ASP A 139 -19.13 7.18 -5.81
C ASP A 139 -19.95 5.87 -5.75
N GLN A 140 -20.07 5.24 -4.58
CA GLN A 140 -20.91 4.04 -4.42
C GLN A 140 -22.40 4.38 -4.45
N GLU A 141 -22.79 5.55 -3.93
CA GLU A 141 -24.17 6.03 -4.00
C GLU A 141 -24.58 6.39 -5.45
N GLU A 142 -23.71 7.07 -6.21
CA GLU A 142 -24.01 7.44 -7.60
C GLU A 142 -24.17 6.22 -8.54
N ILE A 143 -23.36 5.17 -8.35
CA ILE A 143 -23.46 3.96 -9.18
C ILE A 143 -24.76 3.20 -8.86
N GLN A 144 -25.16 3.10 -7.60
CA GLN A 144 -26.42 2.45 -7.21
C GLN A 144 -27.66 3.22 -7.66
N LEU A 145 -27.63 4.55 -7.63
CA LEU A 145 -28.75 5.39 -8.08
C LEU A 145 -29.01 5.24 -9.60
N SER A 146 -27.95 5.05 -10.39
CA SER A 146 -28.07 4.88 -11.85
C SER A 146 -28.63 3.53 -12.30
N GLU A 147 -28.64 2.51 -11.43
CA GLU A 147 -29.22 1.19 -11.71
C GLU A 147 -30.73 1.12 -11.38
N THR A 148 -31.28 2.15 -10.72
CA THR A 148 -32.69 2.21 -10.28
C THR A 148 -33.59 3.15 -11.08
N GLU A 149 -33.09 3.83 -12.12
CA GLU A 149 -33.89 4.68 -13.04
C GLU A 149 -34.08 4.06 -14.44
#